data_AF-A0A1B0Z1K3-F1
#
_entry.id   AF-A0A1B0Z1K3-F1
#
_cell.length_a   1.000
_cell.length_b   1.000
_cell.length_c   1.000
_cell.angle_alpha   90.00
_cell.angle_beta   90.00
_cell.angle_gamma   90.00
#
_symmetry.space_group_name_H-M   'P 1'
#
loop_
_entity.id
_entity.type
_entity.pdbx_description
1 polymer ?
#
loop_
_entity_poly.entity_id
_entity_poly.type
_entity_poly.pdbx_seq_one_letter_code
_entity_poly.pdbx_strand_id
1 'polypeptide(L)'
;MKINSDTNVSLPVRNLIALIFIICTGLYGFFQVQERLNILETSKQLMEADLLKKADQTPKNLEMYMLIEHNAGQLEKHQEELDQNVHTKVLLIEAEKKILKLEKDVEDLKNKFRKANGSNY
;
A
#
# COMPACT_ATOMS: atom_id res chain seq x y z
N MET A 1 -71.65 39.85 -15.45
CA MET A 1 -70.31 40.45 -15.24
C MET A 1 -69.54 40.30 -16.54
N LYS A 2 -69.33 41.39 -17.28
CA LYS A 2 -68.63 41.35 -18.58
C LYS A 2 -67.13 41.21 -18.31
N ILE A 3 -66.53 40.14 -18.80
CA ILE A 3 -65.06 39.98 -18.74
C ILE A 3 -64.51 40.91 -19.81
N ASN A 4 -63.88 41.99 -19.37
CA ASN A 4 -63.23 42.95 -20.23
C ASN A 4 -61.84 42.40 -20.59
N SER A 5 -61.64 41.99 -21.85
CA SER A 5 -60.39 41.46 -22.38
C SER A 5 -59.34 42.54 -22.69
N ASP A 6 -59.64 43.81 -22.40
CA ASP A 6 -58.74 44.96 -22.52
C ASP A 6 -58.39 45.57 -21.16
N THR A 7 -58.17 44.73 -20.14
CA THR A 7 -57.45 45.20 -18.95
C THR A 7 -56.00 45.39 -19.34
N ASN A 8 -55.71 46.52 -20.01
CA ASN A 8 -54.38 47.08 -20.09
C ASN A 8 -53.89 47.13 -18.64
N VAL A 9 -52.93 46.28 -18.30
CA VAL A 9 -52.23 46.34 -17.01
C VAL A 9 -51.64 47.74 -16.95
N SER A 10 -52.37 48.67 -16.33
CA SER A 10 -52.11 50.11 -16.37
C SER A 10 -51.00 50.52 -15.40
N LEU A 11 -50.09 49.58 -15.12
CA LEU A 11 -48.86 49.90 -14.42
C LEU A 11 -47.96 50.68 -15.38
N PRO A 12 -47.45 51.85 -14.98
CA PRO A 12 -46.43 52.54 -15.76
C PRO A 12 -45.31 51.57 -16.10
N VAL A 13 -44.90 51.51 -17.37
CA VAL A 13 -43.87 50.57 -17.86
C VAL A 13 -42.60 50.60 -17.00
N ARG A 14 -42.26 51.76 -16.43
CA ARG A 14 -41.17 51.94 -15.46
C ARG A 14 -41.32 51.08 -14.19
N ASN A 15 -42.52 50.97 -13.61
CA ASN A 15 -42.76 50.19 -12.41
C ASN A 15 -42.68 48.68 -12.70
N LEU A 16 -43.15 48.26 -13.88
CA LEU A 16 -43.06 46.87 -14.32
C LEU A 16 -41.61 46.45 -14.55
N ILE A 17 -40.79 47.29 -15.20
CA ILE A 17 -39.35 47.06 -15.37
C ILE A 17 -38.64 47.00 -14.02
N ALA A 18 -38.96 47.91 -13.09
CA ALA A 18 -38.36 47.92 -11.76
C ALA A 18 -38.66 46.62 -10.99
N LEU A 19 -39.90 46.13 -11.05
CA LEU A 19 -40.29 44.86 -10.42
C LEU A 19 -39.54 43.67 -11.02
N ILE A 20 -39.41 43.62 -12.36
CA ILE A 20 -38.64 42.56 -13.04
C ILE A 20 -37.18 42.60 -12.62
N PHE A 21 -36.56 43.78 -12.53
CA PHE A 21 -35.17 43.91 -12.07
C PHE A 21 -34.97 43.40 -10.64
N ILE A 22 -35.91 43.69 -9.74
CA ILE A 22 -35.88 43.19 -8.35
C ILE A 22 -36.02 41.66 -8.32
N ILE A 23 -36.92 41.09 -9.12
CA ILE A 23 -37.10 39.64 -9.20
C ILE A 23 -35.86 38.96 -9.79
N CYS A 24 -35.31 39.50 -10.88
CA CYS A 24 -34.12 38.95 -11.53
C CYS A 24 -32.89 38.98 -10.60
N THR A 25 -32.68 40.07 -9.87
CA THR A 25 -31.58 40.17 -8.89
C THR A 25 -31.80 39.25 -7.69
N GLY A 26 -33.04 39.09 -7.22
CA GLY A 26 -33.40 38.12 -6.18
C GLY A 26 -33.14 36.67 -6.58
N LEU A 27 -33.53 36.28 -7.81
CA LEU A 27 -33.24 34.96 -8.37
C LEU A 27 -31.74 34.73 -8.54
N TYR A 28 -31.02 35.70 -9.08
CA TYR A 28 -29.56 35.62 -9.24
C TYR A 28 -28.85 35.40 -7.90
N GLY A 29 -29.23 36.17 -6.86
CA GLY A 29 -28.70 35.98 -5.51
C GLY A 29 -29.04 34.61 -4.93
N PHE A 30 -30.28 34.15 -5.09
CA PHE A 30 -30.72 32.85 -4.61
C PHE A 30 -29.95 31.69 -5.27
N PHE A 31 -29.81 31.69 -6.59
CA PHE A 31 -29.05 30.67 -7.31
C PHE A 31 -27.57 30.64 -6.89
N GLN A 32 -26.96 31.81 -6.70
CA GLN A 32 -25.56 31.87 -6.28
C GLN A 32 -25.35 31.33 -4.85
N VAL A 33 -26.30 31.56 -3.94
CA VAL A 33 -26.26 31.01 -2.58
C VAL A 33 -26.51 29.50 -2.59
N GLN A 34 -27.48 29.04 -3.38
CA GLN A 34 -27.81 27.61 -3.50
C GLN A 34 -26.65 26.80 -4.07
N GLU A 35 -25.96 27.30 -5.09
CA GLU A 35 -24.79 26.63 -5.66
C GLU A 35 -23.68 26.45 -4.62
N ARG A 36 -23.36 27.51 -3.85
CA ARG A 36 -22.36 27.43 -2.78
C ARG A 36 -22.77 26.47 -1.67
N LEU A 37 -24.04 26.47 -1.28
CA LEU A 37 -24.57 25.53 -0.29
C LEU A 37 -24.46 24.08 -0.77
N ASN A 38 -24.84 23.82 -2.02
CA ASN A 38 -24.76 22.49 -2.61
C ASN A 38 -23.30 21.98 -2.69
N ILE A 39 -22.35 22.85 -3.08
CA ILE A 39 -20.92 22.51 -3.09
C ILE A 39 -20.43 22.21 -1.66
N LEU A 40 -20.82 23.03 -0.68
CA LEU A 40 -20.42 22.84 0.71
C LEU A 40 -20.99 21.54 1.30
N GLU A 41 -22.27 21.25 1.02
CA GLU A 41 -22.92 20.02 1.46
C GLU A 41 -22.27 18.79 0.80
N THR A 42 -22.00 18.85 -0.50
CA THR A 42 -21.28 17.79 -1.22
C THR A 42 -19.89 17.58 -0.63
N SER A 43 -19.15 18.66 -0.35
CA SER A 43 -17.82 18.57 0.27
C SER A 43 -17.88 17.96 1.67
N LYS A 44 -18.89 18.32 2.47
CA LYS A 44 -19.09 17.75 3.80
C LYS A 44 -19.42 16.26 3.72
N GLN A 45 -20.32 15.86 2.83
CA GLN A 45 -20.67 14.46 2.59
C GLN A 45 -19.45 13.64 2.16
N LEU A 46 -18.63 14.18 1.24
CA LEU A 46 -17.40 13.52 0.79
C LEU A 46 -16.39 13.41 1.94
N MET A 47 -16.22 14.46 2.74
CA MET A 47 -15.32 14.45 3.89
C MET A 47 -15.76 13.44 4.96
N GLU A 48 -17.05 13.34 5.24
CA GLU A 48 -17.60 12.35 6.17
C GLU A 48 -17.43 10.92 5.66
N ALA A 49 -17.68 10.69 4.36
CA ALA A 49 -17.42 9.41 3.72
C ALA A 49 -15.94 9.02 3.76
N ASP A 50 -15.03 9.97 3.53
CA ASP A 50 -13.58 9.76 3.64
C ASP A 50 -13.15 9.50 5.08
N LEU A 51 -13.74 10.17 6.07
CA LEU A 51 -13.48 9.91 7.48
C LEU A 51 -13.93 8.51 7.89
N LEU A 52 -15.11 8.07 7.44
CA LEU A 52 -15.61 6.72 7.68
C LEU A 52 -14.69 5.67 7.03
N LYS A 53 -14.26 5.92 5.79
CA LYS A 53 -13.34 5.05 5.05
C LYS A 53 -11.95 5.00 5.69
N LYS A 54 -11.45 6.14 6.20
CA LYS A 54 -10.19 6.17 6.99
C LYS A 54 -10.32 5.43 8.31
N ALA A 55 -11.46 5.55 8.98
CA ALA A 55 -11.74 4.79 10.21
C ALA A 55 -11.72 3.28 9.94
N ASP A 56 -12.29 2.82 8.82
CA ASP A 56 -12.25 1.41 8.37
C ASP A 56 -10.85 0.96 7.88
N GLN A 57 -10.06 1.87 7.30
CA GLN A 57 -8.68 1.57 6.93
C GLN A 57 -7.73 1.43 8.12
N THR A 58 -8.03 2.09 9.24
CA THR A 58 -7.20 2.02 10.45
C THR A 58 -7.01 0.57 10.96
N PRO A 59 -8.07 -0.24 11.19
CA PRO A 59 -7.91 -1.64 11.59
C PRO A 59 -7.22 -2.49 10.52
N LYS A 60 -7.50 -2.24 9.23
CA LYS A 60 -6.82 -2.94 8.12
C LYS A 60 -5.31 -2.68 8.09
N ASN A 61 -4.90 -1.44 8.39
CA ASN A 61 -3.48 -1.09 8.49
C ASN A 61 -2.83 -1.79 9.69
N LEU A 62 -3.53 -1.93 10.82
CA LEU A 62 -3.02 -2.69 11.98
C LEU A 62 -2.79 -4.16 11.62
N GLU A 63 -3.72 -4.81 10.94
CA GLU A 63 -3.52 -6.20 10.46
C GLU A 63 -2.32 -6.29 9.51
N MET A 64 -2.19 -5.34 8.58
CA MET A 64 -1.05 -5.30 7.66
C MET A 64 0.28 -5.08 8.40
N TYR A 65 0.33 -4.20 9.41
CA TYR A 65 1.52 -4.05 10.25
C TYR A 65 1.85 -5.33 11.01
N MET A 66 0.84 -6.04 11.51
CA MET A 66 1.03 -7.32 12.20
C MET A 66 1.57 -8.40 11.26
N LEU A 67 1.10 -8.43 10.01
CA LEU A 67 1.64 -9.32 8.97
C LEU A 67 3.07 -8.95 8.59
N ILE A 68 3.38 -7.65 8.46
CA ILE A 68 4.74 -7.18 8.18
C ILE A 68 5.68 -7.61 9.31
N GLU A 69 5.27 -7.41 10.56
CA GLU A 69 6.03 -7.82 11.74
C GLU A 69 6.27 -9.34 11.76
N HIS A 70 5.22 -10.12 11.48
CA HIS A 70 5.33 -11.58 11.40
C HIS A 70 6.31 -12.03 10.30
N ASN A 71 6.23 -11.42 9.11
CA ASN A 71 7.14 -11.73 8.01
C ASN A 71 8.58 -11.30 8.33
N ALA A 72 8.77 -10.14 8.97
CA ALA A 72 10.09 -9.68 9.42
C ALA A 72 10.71 -10.70 10.41
N GLY A 73 9.94 -11.17 11.39
CA GLY A 73 10.41 -12.20 12.31
C GLY A 73 10.74 -13.55 11.65
N GLN A 74 10.02 -13.93 10.59
CA GLN A 74 10.39 -15.11 9.79
C GLN A 74 11.69 -14.89 9.01
N LEU A 75 11.87 -13.70 8.41
CA LEU A 75 13.08 -13.34 7.68
C LEU A 75 14.31 -13.34 8.58
N GLU A 76 14.21 -12.85 9.82
CA GLU A 76 15.29 -12.90 10.80
C GLU A 76 15.71 -14.33 11.13
N LYS A 77 14.75 -15.24 11.35
CA LYS A 77 15.04 -16.66 11.58
C LYS A 77 15.72 -17.31 10.39
N HIS A 78 15.24 -17.03 9.17
CA HIS A 78 15.89 -17.53 7.96
C HIS A 78 17.29 -16.96 7.77
N GLN A 79 17.54 -15.72 8.16
CA GLN A 79 18.88 -15.14 8.13
C GLN A 79 19.82 -15.88 9.10
N GLU A 80 19.36 -16.17 10.32
CA GLU A 80 20.16 -16.94 11.29
C GLU A 80 20.46 -18.37 10.80
N GLU A 81 19.47 -19.06 10.23
CA GLU A 81 19.66 -20.38 9.62
C GLU A 81 20.63 -20.34 8.43
N LEU A 82 20.59 -19.28 7.61
CA LEU A 82 21.52 -19.08 6.50
C LEU A 82 22.95 -18.86 7.00
N ASP A 83 23.14 -18.06 8.03
CA ASP A 83 24.46 -17.81 8.62
C ASP A 83 25.04 -19.11 9.21
N GLN A 84 24.23 -19.91 9.91
CA GLN A 84 24.62 -21.24 10.39
C GLN A 84 24.98 -22.20 9.23
N ASN A 85 24.22 -22.16 8.12
CA ASN A 85 24.53 -22.95 6.92
C ASN A 85 25.84 -22.54 6.26
N VAL A 86 26.18 -21.25 6.24
CA VAL A 86 27.48 -20.77 5.73
C VAL A 86 28.62 -21.33 6.59
N HIS A 87 28.51 -21.29 7.91
CA HIS A 87 29.49 -21.90 8.81
C HIS A 87 29.61 -23.40 8.56
N THR A 88 28.49 -24.10 8.41
CA THR A 88 28.44 -25.54 8.10
C THR A 88 29.12 -25.85 6.78
N LYS A 89 28.89 -25.03 5.75
CA LYS A 89 29.53 -25.17 4.43
C LYS A 89 31.06 -25.04 4.53
N VAL A 90 31.56 -24.06 5.29
CA VAL A 90 33.02 -23.89 5.48
C VAL A 90 33.61 -25.10 6.22
N LEU A 91 32.94 -25.58 7.27
CA LEU A 91 33.37 -26.77 8.01
C LEU A 91 33.40 -28.02 7.12
N LEU A 92 32.41 -28.19 6.24
CA LEU A 92 32.36 -29.30 5.28
C LEU A 92 33.54 -29.24 4.29
N ILE A 93 33.85 -28.07 3.73
CA ILE A 93 35.00 -27.90 2.82
C ILE A 93 36.32 -28.25 3.53
N GLU A 94 36.47 -27.86 4.80
CA GLU A 94 37.67 -28.19 5.57
C GLU A 94 37.75 -29.68 5.91
N ALA A 95 36.61 -30.31 6.23
CA ALA A 95 36.54 -31.75 6.44
C ALA A 95 36.90 -32.52 5.16
N GLU A 96 36.40 -32.09 3.99
CA GLU A 96 36.72 -32.68 2.69
C GLU A 96 38.23 -32.62 2.40
N LYS A 97 38.89 -31.47 2.62
CA LYS A 97 40.35 -31.35 2.47
C LYS A 97 41.11 -32.31 3.37
N LYS A 98 40.67 -32.46 4.62
CA LYS A 98 41.28 -33.41 5.58
C LYS A 98 41.09 -34.85 5.13
N ILE A 99 39.91 -35.21 4.61
CA ILE A 99 39.64 -36.54 4.06
C ILE A 99 40.56 -36.82 2.86
N LEU A 100 40.68 -35.90 1.91
CA LEU A 100 41.60 -36.05 0.76
C LEU A 100 43.05 -36.25 1.20
N LYS A 101 43.50 -35.53 2.24
CA LYS A 101 44.83 -35.71 2.81
C LYS A 101 45.00 -37.08 3.46
N LEU A 102 44.01 -37.52 4.23
CA LEU A 102 44.01 -38.85 4.86
C LEU A 102 44.01 -39.97 3.82
N GLU A 103 43.24 -39.83 2.75
CA GLU A 103 43.24 -40.79 1.63
C GLU A 103 44.62 -40.91 1.00
N LYS A 104 45.27 -39.77 0.73
CA LYS A 104 46.64 -39.73 0.21
C LYS A 104 47.65 -40.35 1.18
N ASP A 105 47.57 -40.02 2.47
CA ASP A 105 48.46 -40.56 3.49
C ASP A 105 48.29 -42.08 3.62
N VAL A 106 47.06 -42.60 3.52
CA VAL A 106 46.76 -44.05 3.49
C VAL A 106 47.33 -44.70 2.23
N GLU A 107 47.21 -44.08 1.07
CA GLU A 107 47.78 -44.60 -0.18
C GLU A 107 49.31 -44.65 -0.14
N ASP A 108 49.95 -43.60 0.40
CA ASP A 108 51.40 -43.56 0.61
C ASP A 108 51.86 -44.63 1.61
N LEU A 109 51.12 -44.85 2.71
CA LEU A 109 51.40 -45.92 3.66
C LEU A 109 51.26 -47.30 3.03
N LYS A 110 50.21 -47.52 2.23
CA LYS A 110 50.00 -48.77 1.48
C LYS A 110 51.14 -49.03 0.50
N ASN A 111 51.60 -48.00 -0.21
CA ASN A 111 52.73 -48.09 -1.14
C ASN A 111 54.05 -48.39 -0.42
N LYS A 112 54.30 -47.74 0.74
CA LYS A 112 55.46 -48.05 1.60
C LYS A 112 55.42 -49.48 2.11
N PHE A 113 54.26 -49.96 2.58
CA PHE A 113 54.08 -51.33 3.05
C PHE A 113 54.32 -52.36 1.92
N ARG A 114 53.82 -52.08 0.71
CA ARG A 114 54.09 -52.92 -0.47
C ARG A 114 55.57 -52.97 -0.81
N LYS A 115 56.29 -51.84 -0.76
CA LYS A 115 57.74 -51.80 -1.00
C LYS A 115 58.54 -52.54 0.08
N ALA A 116 58.16 -52.40 1.35
CA ALA A 116 58.83 -53.08 2.46
C ALA A 116 58.65 -54.61 2.42
N ASN A 117 57.46 -55.09 2.06
CA ASN A 117 57.17 -56.53 1.98
C ASN A 117 57.56 -57.17 0.63
N GLY A 118 57.68 -56.39 -0.44
CA GLY A 118 58.12 -56.85 -1.76
C GLY A 118 59.64 -57.01 -1.92
N SER A 119 60.43 -56.77 -0.86
CA SER A 119 61.90 -56.84 -0.88
C SER A 119 62.47 -58.17 -0.34
N ASN A 120 61.62 -59.17 -0.06
CA ASN A 120 62.04 -60.45 0.52
C ASN A 120 61.84 -61.67 -0.40
N TYR A 121 61.89 -61.47 -1.73
CA TYR A 121 62.08 -62.54 -2.72
C TYR A 121 62.90 -62.03 -3.91
#